data_AF-A0A7S4JG90-F1
#
_entry.id   AF-A0A7S4JG90-F1
#
_cell.length_a   1.000
_cell.length_b   1.000
_cell.length_c   1.000
_cell.angle_alpha   90.00
_cell.angle_beta   90.00
_cell.angle_gamma   90.00
#
_symmetry.space_group_name_H-M   'P 1'
#
loop_
_entity.id
_entity.type
_entity.pdbx_description
1 polymer ?
#
loop_
_entity_poly.entity_id
_entity_poly.type
_entity_poly.pdbx_seq_one_letter_code
_entity_poly.pdbx_strand_id
1 'polypeptide(L)'
;AVNDDCAAFVVHLADILREVESSAVDCEECRYGSFLCSFTEHSSFHALVLPSDNEWGDCVDLPQAHQCWLDHLEQHWVGTSDMPTKVRRQETQKENFAFVNWGVLFIGINTVKGTKEGWEQRLEDYGSGIQKNLNRHFVLSLEDRCRGTPPGDIGAEPNT
;
A
#
# COMPACT_ATOMS: atom_id res chain seq x y z
N ALA A 1 -29.77 -17.69 2.47
CA ALA A 1 -28.37 -18.02 2.18
C ALA A 1 -27.53 -16.84 2.62
N VAL A 2 -26.61 -17.02 3.56
CA VAL A 2 -25.60 -16.01 3.84
C VAL A 2 -24.60 -16.12 2.69
N ASN A 3 -24.36 -15.00 1.99
CA ASN A 3 -23.43 -14.94 0.89
C ASN A 3 -22.03 -14.86 1.53
N ASP A 4 -21.34 -15.98 1.65
CA ASP A 4 -20.10 -16.12 2.44
C ASP A 4 -18.83 -15.62 1.72
N ASP A 5 -18.93 -14.97 0.56
CA ASP A 5 -17.80 -14.44 -0.22
C ASP A 5 -17.53 -12.93 0.03
N CYS A 6 -17.68 -12.47 1.27
CA CYS A 6 -17.45 -11.06 1.60
C CYS A 6 -16.01 -10.82 2.07
N ALA A 7 -15.09 -10.52 1.13
CA ALA A 7 -13.79 -9.96 1.48
C ALA A 7 -13.98 -8.58 2.13
N ALA A 8 -13.23 -8.26 3.18
CA ALA A 8 -13.29 -6.92 3.77
C ALA A 8 -12.61 -5.89 2.85
N PHE A 9 -11.43 -6.23 2.34
CA PHE A 9 -10.64 -5.48 1.36
C PHE A 9 -9.76 -6.45 0.57
N VAL A 10 -9.15 -5.96 -0.51
CA VAL A 10 -8.10 -6.68 -1.24
C VAL A 10 -6.79 -5.90 -1.18
N VAL A 11 -5.69 -6.61 -1.01
CA VAL A 11 -4.34 -6.09 -1.25
C VAL A 11 -3.71 -6.97 -2.33
N HIS A 12 -3.28 -6.37 -3.44
CA HIS A 12 -2.55 -7.06 -4.50
C HIS A 12 -1.05 -6.79 -4.35
N LEU A 13 -0.25 -7.84 -4.28
CA LEU A 13 1.21 -7.74 -4.11
C LEU A 13 1.94 -7.72 -5.46
N ALA A 14 1.34 -7.03 -6.45
CA ALA A 14 1.87 -6.85 -7.79
C ALA A 14 2.15 -8.14 -8.60
N ASP A 15 3.10 -8.08 -9.55
CA ASP A 15 3.43 -9.10 -10.55
C ASP A 15 2.32 -9.26 -11.60
N ILE A 16 1.85 -8.11 -12.07
CA ILE A 16 0.76 -7.96 -13.03
C ILE A 16 1.30 -8.03 -14.46
N LEU A 17 2.40 -7.33 -14.70
CA LEU A 17 3.10 -7.35 -15.96
C LEU A 17 3.89 -8.66 -16.07
N ARG A 18 3.86 -9.29 -17.24
CA ARG A 18 4.67 -10.46 -17.53
C ARG A 18 5.92 -10.04 -18.29
N GLU A 19 7.03 -10.68 -17.96
CA GLU A 19 8.23 -10.65 -18.79
C GLU A 19 7.90 -10.99 -20.24
N VAL A 20 8.31 -10.10 -21.15
CA VAL A 20 8.30 -10.40 -22.58
C VAL A 20 9.60 -11.17 -22.88
N GLU A 21 9.54 -12.19 -23.75
CA GLU A 21 10.63 -13.16 -24.01
C GLU A 21 12.02 -12.56 -24.33
N SER A 22 12.11 -11.25 -24.57
CA SER A 22 13.34 -10.48 -24.77
C SER A 22 13.80 -9.72 -23.51
N SER A 23 14.04 -10.41 -22.40
CA SER A 23 14.95 -10.03 -21.29
C SER A 23 14.84 -8.63 -20.62
N ALA A 24 13.79 -7.86 -20.89
CA ALA A 24 13.43 -6.66 -20.15
C ALA A 24 11.91 -6.48 -20.25
N VAL A 25 11.26 -6.12 -19.14
CA VAL A 25 9.83 -5.79 -19.19
C VAL A 25 9.70 -4.43 -19.86
N ASP A 26 9.03 -4.41 -21.01
CA ASP A 26 8.64 -3.17 -21.65
C ASP A 26 7.43 -2.58 -20.89
N CYS A 27 7.76 -1.71 -19.93
CA CYS A 27 6.80 -1.00 -19.11
C CYS A 27 6.29 0.29 -19.77
N GLU A 28 6.69 0.58 -21.02
CA GLU A 28 6.29 1.81 -21.73
C GLU A 28 4.80 1.80 -22.08
N GLU A 29 4.20 0.63 -22.32
CA GLU A 29 2.78 0.51 -22.72
C GLU A 29 1.80 0.45 -21.53
N CYS A 30 2.22 0.77 -20.29
CA CYS A 30 1.41 0.75 -19.06
C CYS A 30 0.26 -0.29 -19.08
N ARG A 31 0.55 -1.59 -19.29
CA ARG A 31 -0.44 -2.63 -19.65
C ARG A 31 -1.34 -3.10 -18.50
N TYR A 32 -1.97 -2.16 -17.80
CA TYR A 32 -2.84 -2.43 -16.66
C TYR A 32 -4.32 -2.59 -17.04
N GLY A 33 -4.70 -2.38 -18.31
CA GLY A 33 -6.11 -2.32 -18.73
C GLY A 33 -6.94 -3.55 -18.31
N SER A 34 -6.44 -4.76 -18.56
CA SER A 34 -7.16 -5.99 -18.18
C SER A 34 -7.24 -6.18 -16.66
N PHE A 35 -6.19 -5.78 -15.94
CA PHE A 35 -6.16 -5.81 -14.47
C PHE A 35 -7.17 -4.82 -13.90
N LEU A 36 -7.15 -3.57 -14.37
CA LEU A 36 -8.07 -2.53 -13.95
C LEU A 36 -9.51 -2.93 -14.24
N CYS A 37 -9.84 -3.35 -15.47
CA CYS A 37 -11.18 -3.83 -15.82
C CYS A 37 -11.68 -4.91 -14.84
N SER A 38 -10.83 -5.87 -14.47
CA SER A 38 -11.17 -6.92 -13.50
C SER A 38 -11.49 -6.38 -12.10
N PHE A 39 -10.78 -5.34 -11.64
CA PHE A 39 -10.95 -4.77 -10.30
C PHE A 39 -11.92 -3.59 -10.22
N THR A 40 -12.12 -2.82 -11.30
CA THR A 40 -12.94 -1.61 -11.32
C THR A 40 -14.31 -1.82 -11.94
N GLU A 41 -14.44 -2.72 -12.93
CA GLU A 41 -15.71 -2.95 -13.65
C GLU A 41 -16.40 -4.25 -13.20
N HIS A 42 -15.64 -5.26 -12.78
CA HIS A 42 -16.14 -6.59 -12.48
C HIS A 42 -16.06 -6.99 -11.01
N SER A 43 -15.52 -6.13 -10.15
CA SER A 43 -15.38 -6.36 -8.72
C SER A 43 -16.01 -5.21 -7.94
N SER A 44 -16.76 -5.54 -6.89
CA SER A 44 -17.19 -4.55 -5.90
C SER A 44 -16.06 -4.17 -4.92
N PHE A 45 -14.94 -4.88 -4.98
CA PHE A 45 -13.77 -4.64 -4.15
C PHE A 45 -12.72 -3.84 -4.90
N HIS A 46 -12.38 -2.69 -4.34
CA HIS A 46 -11.17 -1.96 -4.68
C HIS A 46 -9.95 -2.66 -4.02
N ALA A 47 -8.81 -2.72 -4.71
CA ALA A 47 -7.61 -3.39 -4.24
C ALA A 47 -6.47 -2.41 -3.97
N LEU A 48 -5.86 -2.41 -2.79
CA LEU A 48 -4.60 -1.70 -2.60
C LEU A 48 -3.49 -2.47 -3.31
N VAL A 49 -2.87 -1.86 -4.32
CA VAL A 49 -1.79 -2.50 -5.07
C VAL A 49 -0.46 -1.97 -4.55
N LEU A 50 0.51 -2.85 -4.30
CA LEU A 50 1.93 -2.48 -4.20
C LEU A 50 2.58 -2.81 -5.56
N PRO A 51 3.63 -2.11 -6.02
CA PRO A 51 4.40 -2.52 -7.19
C PRO A 51 5.38 -3.66 -6.87
N SER A 52 5.72 -4.51 -7.86
CA SER A 52 6.84 -5.46 -7.81
C SER A 52 7.93 -5.08 -8.80
N ASP A 53 8.93 -5.94 -8.94
CA ASP A 53 9.99 -5.86 -9.95
C ASP A 53 9.44 -5.77 -11.37
N ASN A 54 8.43 -6.56 -11.72
CA ASN A 54 7.80 -6.50 -13.04
C ASN A 54 7.06 -5.19 -13.36
N GLU A 55 6.63 -4.43 -12.35
CA GLU A 55 6.05 -3.09 -12.54
C GLU A 55 7.07 -1.96 -12.43
N TRP A 56 8.28 -2.25 -11.95
CA TRP A 56 9.29 -1.23 -11.73
C TRP A 56 10.72 -1.73 -11.89
N GLY A 57 11.20 -2.62 -11.03
CA GLY A 57 12.61 -3.01 -10.94
C GLY A 57 13.24 -3.58 -12.22
N ASP A 58 12.45 -4.30 -13.03
CA ASP A 58 12.89 -4.95 -14.26
C ASP A 58 12.56 -4.15 -15.54
N CYS A 59 11.98 -2.96 -15.36
CA CYS A 59 11.67 -2.04 -16.44
C CYS A 59 12.91 -1.30 -16.94
N VAL A 60 12.98 -1.05 -18.25
CA VAL A 60 14.08 -0.29 -18.87
C VAL A 60 14.11 1.17 -18.39
N ASP A 61 12.95 1.81 -18.33
CA ASP A 61 12.79 3.18 -17.81
C ASP A 61 12.08 3.16 -16.45
N LEU A 62 12.87 3.19 -15.37
CA LEU A 62 12.37 3.13 -13.99
C LEU A 62 11.45 4.32 -13.63
N PRO A 63 11.79 5.58 -13.94
CA PRO A 63 10.87 6.71 -13.74
C PRO A 63 9.53 6.55 -14.47
N GLN A 64 9.55 6.16 -15.75
CA GLN A 64 8.33 5.98 -16.53
C GLN A 64 7.48 4.84 -15.98
N ALA A 65 8.09 3.72 -15.61
CA ALA A 65 7.39 2.58 -15.01
C ALA A 65 6.70 2.96 -13.71
N HIS A 66 7.40 3.67 -12.82
CA HIS A 66 6.83 4.18 -11.58
C HIS A 66 5.68 5.18 -11.85
N GLN A 67 5.83 6.06 -12.84
CA GLN A 67 4.77 7.00 -13.22
C GLN A 67 3.55 6.29 -13.81
N CYS A 68 3.74 5.31 -14.69
CA CYS A 68 2.67 4.44 -15.20
C CYS A 68 1.91 3.77 -14.05
N TRP A 69 2.63 3.20 -13.08
CA TRP A 69 2.02 2.58 -11.90
C TRP A 69 1.20 3.60 -11.09
N LEU A 70 1.73 4.81 -10.89
CA LEU A 70 1.00 5.87 -10.19
C LEU A 70 -0.29 6.26 -10.91
N ASP A 71 -0.22 6.49 -12.22
CA ASP A 71 -1.34 6.99 -13.01
C ASP A 71 -2.45 5.96 -13.18
N HIS A 72 -2.07 4.68 -13.32
CA HIS A 72 -3.04 3.63 -13.61
C HIS A 72 -3.47 2.85 -12.38
N LEU A 73 -2.58 2.57 -11.44
CA LEU A 73 -2.93 1.81 -10.24
C LEU A 73 -3.20 2.78 -9.09
N GLU A 74 -2.21 3.55 -8.65
CA GLU A 74 -2.34 4.36 -7.42
C GLU A 74 -3.51 5.36 -7.45
N GLN A 75 -3.69 6.10 -8.55
CA GLN A 75 -4.75 7.12 -8.68
C GLN A 75 -6.16 6.54 -8.59
N HIS A 76 -6.37 5.28 -8.95
CA HIS A 76 -7.68 4.64 -8.87
C HIS A 76 -8.08 4.26 -7.44
N TRP A 77 -7.17 4.39 -6.46
CA TRP A 77 -7.42 4.06 -5.05
C TRP A 77 -7.57 5.29 -4.16
N VAL A 78 -6.98 6.43 -4.55
CA VAL A 78 -6.99 7.65 -3.74
C VAL A 78 -8.37 8.30 -3.79
N GLY A 79 -9.15 8.11 -2.74
CA GLY A 79 -10.41 8.84 -2.52
C GLY A 79 -11.63 8.28 -3.26
N THR A 80 -11.52 7.11 -3.87
CA THR A 80 -12.56 6.48 -4.71
C THR A 80 -13.37 5.40 -4.00
N SER A 81 -12.95 4.93 -2.83
CA SER A 81 -13.69 3.95 -2.05
C SER A 81 -13.71 4.27 -0.56
N ASP A 82 -14.80 3.89 0.11
CA ASP A 82 -14.93 3.94 1.58
C ASP A 82 -13.98 2.95 2.29
N MET A 83 -13.05 2.34 1.55
CA MET A 83 -12.19 1.25 1.95
C MET A 83 -10.70 1.57 1.80
N PRO A 84 -9.97 1.44 2.91
CA PRO A 84 -10.27 2.12 4.14
C PRO A 84 -10.08 3.63 3.94
N THR A 85 -11.06 4.47 4.33
CA THR A 85 -10.91 5.95 4.45
C THR A 85 -9.75 6.40 5.36
N LYS A 86 -9.02 5.46 5.93
CA LYS A 86 -7.89 5.61 6.86
C LYS A 86 -6.57 5.10 6.29
N VAL A 87 -6.48 4.76 5.00
CA VAL A 87 -5.20 4.46 4.35
C VAL A 87 -4.31 5.69 4.41
N ARG A 88 -3.15 5.53 5.01
CA ARG A 88 -2.11 6.55 5.12
C ARG A 88 -0.91 6.13 4.30
N ARG A 89 -0.52 6.96 3.34
CA ARG A 89 0.73 6.76 2.60
C ARG A 89 1.92 7.28 3.40
N GLN A 90 3.11 6.73 3.14
CA GLN A 90 4.34 7.35 3.66
C GLN A 90 4.66 8.63 2.87
N GLU A 91 5.26 9.61 3.53
CA GLU A 91 5.48 10.95 2.95
C GLU A 91 6.45 10.91 1.77
N THR A 92 7.53 10.12 1.89
CA THR A 92 8.57 9.98 0.86
C THR A 92 8.31 8.83 -0.12
N GLN A 93 7.60 7.79 0.32
CA GLN A 93 7.37 6.55 -0.43
C GLN A 93 5.86 6.31 -0.52
N LYS A 94 5.21 7.01 -1.46
CA LYS A 94 3.74 7.10 -1.52
C LYS A 94 3.07 5.78 -1.89
N GLU A 95 3.81 4.85 -2.45
CA GLU A 95 3.37 3.49 -2.70
C GLU A 95 3.17 2.69 -1.40
N ASN A 96 3.97 2.97 -0.36
CA ASN A 96 3.80 2.36 0.94
C ASN A 96 2.54 2.86 1.62
N PHE A 97 1.86 1.99 2.35
CA PHE A 97 0.66 2.36 3.07
C PHE A 97 0.56 1.72 4.45
N ALA A 98 -0.25 2.33 5.30
CA ALA A 98 -0.71 1.72 6.53
C ALA A 98 -2.16 2.09 6.82
N PHE A 99 -2.90 1.16 7.41
CA PHE A 99 -4.26 1.41 7.91
C PHE A 99 -4.60 0.43 9.03
N VAL A 100 -5.59 0.80 9.85
CA VAL A 100 -6.15 -0.10 10.86
C VAL A 100 -7.54 -0.52 10.42
N ASN A 101 -7.77 -1.82 10.37
CA ASN A 101 -9.10 -2.39 10.21
C ASN A 101 -9.36 -3.41 11.32
N TRP A 102 -10.50 -3.29 12.00
CA TRP A 102 -10.92 -4.17 13.11
C TRP A 102 -9.82 -4.45 14.15
N GLY A 103 -9.07 -3.41 14.54
CA GLY A 103 -8.01 -3.52 15.55
C GLY A 103 -6.70 -4.13 15.05
N VAL A 104 -6.61 -4.49 13.76
CA VAL A 104 -5.39 -4.98 13.13
C VAL A 104 -4.74 -3.87 12.33
N LEU A 105 -3.46 -3.60 12.59
CA LEU A 105 -2.64 -2.70 11.80
C LEU A 105 -2.09 -3.45 10.59
N PHE A 106 -2.44 -2.98 9.39
CA PHE A 106 -1.87 -3.43 8.13
C PHE A 106 -0.83 -2.42 7.67
N ILE A 107 0.33 -2.91 7.23
CA ILE A 107 1.41 -2.09 6.67
C ILE A 107 1.84 -2.76 5.35
N GLY A 108 1.66 -2.05 4.25
CA GLY A 108 2.15 -2.43 2.92
C GLY A 108 3.45 -1.71 2.62
N ILE A 109 4.48 -2.46 2.23
CA ILE A 109 5.81 -1.93 1.92
C ILE A 109 6.24 -2.45 0.56
N ASN A 110 6.61 -1.55 -0.33
CA ASN A 110 7.24 -1.86 -1.59
C ASN A 110 8.71 -2.23 -1.36
N THR A 111 9.08 -3.50 -1.50
CA THR A 111 10.48 -3.92 -1.36
C THR A 111 11.23 -3.98 -2.68
N VAL A 112 10.67 -3.41 -3.75
CA VAL A 112 11.29 -3.41 -5.07
C VAL A 112 12.54 -2.58 -5.04
N LYS A 113 13.64 -3.25 -5.40
CA LYS A 113 14.92 -2.61 -5.57
C LYS A 113 14.88 -1.86 -6.89
N GLY A 114 14.75 -0.53 -6.82
CA GLY A 114 14.98 0.35 -7.97
C GLY A 114 16.47 0.41 -8.33
N THR A 115 16.97 1.59 -8.69
CA THR A 115 18.42 1.80 -8.86
C THR A 115 19.19 1.38 -7.60
N LYS A 116 20.41 0.86 -7.75
CA LYS A 116 21.29 0.51 -6.61
C LYS A 116 21.52 1.70 -5.66
N GLU A 117 21.48 2.91 -6.19
CA GLU A 117 21.60 4.16 -5.45
C GLU A 117 20.35 4.41 -4.61
N GLY A 118 20.53 4.69 -3.31
CA GLY A 118 19.45 5.06 -2.40
C GLY A 118 18.72 3.90 -1.72
N TRP A 119 19.09 2.64 -1.97
CA TRP A 119 18.44 1.48 -1.36
C TRP A 119 18.57 1.44 0.17
N GLU A 120 19.75 1.77 0.71
CA GLU A 120 19.97 1.81 2.16
C GLU A 120 19.10 2.88 2.83
N GLN A 121 19.06 4.09 2.27
CA GLN A 121 18.17 5.16 2.73
C GLN A 121 16.70 4.73 2.69
N ARG A 122 16.31 4.01 1.63
CA ARG A 122 14.94 3.51 1.48
C ARG A 122 14.58 2.49 2.58
N LEU A 123 15.51 1.61 2.95
CA LEU A 123 15.32 0.70 4.08
C LEU A 123 15.21 1.44 5.42
N GLU A 124 16.02 2.50 5.61
CA GLU A 124 15.93 3.36 6.80
C GLU A 124 14.57 4.08 6.88
N ASP A 125 14.10 4.62 5.75
CA ASP A 125 12.79 5.26 5.64
C ASP A 125 11.66 4.26 5.95
N TYR A 126 11.79 3.01 5.49
CA TYR A 126 10.83 1.94 5.79
C TYR A 126 10.80 1.62 7.28
N GLY A 127 11.97 1.44 7.90
CA GLY A 127 12.08 1.20 9.34
C GLY A 127 11.45 2.33 10.14
N SER A 128 11.73 3.58 9.76
CA SER A 128 11.19 4.79 10.39
C SER A 128 9.66 4.87 10.24
N GLY A 129 9.15 4.56 9.04
CA GLY A 129 7.72 4.52 8.75
C GLY A 129 6.98 3.42 9.53
N ILE A 130 7.56 2.22 9.63
CA ILE A 130 7.01 1.12 10.45
C ILE A 130 6.97 1.55 11.91
N GLN A 131 8.08 2.05 12.45
CA GLN A 131 8.17 2.47 13.86
C GLN A 131 7.16 3.58 14.17
N LYS A 132 6.97 4.56 13.27
CA LYS A 132 5.96 5.63 13.41
C LYS A 132 4.54 5.04 13.51
N ASN A 133 4.21 4.05 12.68
CA ASN A 133 2.90 3.40 12.71
C ASN A 133 2.71 2.51 13.96
N LEU A 134 3.73 1.75 14.36
CA LEU A 134 3.70 0.98 15.60
C LEU A 134 3.53 1.89 16.81
N ASN A 135 4.28 3.00 16.88
CA ASN A 135 4.18 3.93 18.00
C ASN A 135 2.79 4.57 18.08
N ARG A 136 2.25 4.96 16.93
CA ARG A 136 0.91 5.56 16.85
C ARG A 136 -0.21 4.64 17.30
N HIS A 137 -0.10 3.33 17.05
CA HIS A 137 -1.22 2.40 17.24
C HIS A 137 -1.03 1.41 18.40
N PHE A 138 0.20 1.18 18.87
CA PHE A 138 0.52 0.19 19.90
C PHE A 138 1.30 0.73 21.10
N VAL A 139 1.67 2.02 21.12
CA VAL A 139 2.14 2.66 22.36
C VAL A 139 0.92 2.99 23.22
N LEU A 140 0.39 1.95 23.86
CA LEU A 140 0.21 2.04 25.30
C LEU A 140 1.63 2.10 25.85
N SER A 141 1.96 3.10 26.67
CA SER A 141 3.23 3.03 27.38
C SER A 141 3.27 1.66 28.09
N LEU A 142 4.45 1.05 28.19
CA LEU A 142 4.60 -0.15 29.02
C LEU A 142 4.06 0.08 30.44
N GLU A 143 3.97 1.33 30.88
CA GLU A 143 3.36 1.76 32.14
C GLU A 143 1.83 1.67 32.14
N ASP A 144 1.13 1.92 31.03
CA ASP A 144 -0.34 1.90 30.94
C ASP A 144 -0.90 0.48 30.96
N ARG A 145 -0.20 -0.47 30.32
CA ARG A 145 -0.60 -1.90 30.35
C ARG A 145 -0.42 -2.54 31.72
N CYS A 146 0.55 -2.09 32.51
CA CYS A 146 0.75 -2.56 33.88
C CYS A 146 -0.21 -1.90 34.89
N ARG A 147 -0.90 -0.81 34.51
CA ARG A 147 -1.84 -0.08 35.39
C ARG A 147 -3.32 -0.44 35.19
N GLY A 148 -3.64 -1.39 34.32
CA GLY A 148 -5.01 -1.91 34.16
C GLY A 148 -6.04 -0.85 33.74
N THR A 149 -5.62 0.23 33.09
CA THR A 149 -6.54 1.27 32.64
C THR A 149 -7.19 0.83 31.32
N PRO A 150 -8.54 0.78 31.22
CA PRO A 150 -9.20 0.35 29.99
C PRO A 150 -8.87 1.30 28.82
N PRO A 151 -8.85 0.82 27.56
CA PRO A 151 -8.67 1.69 26.41
C PRO A 151 -9.86 2.66 26.33
N GLY A 152 -9.60 3.94 26.60
CA GLY A 152 -10.54 5.01 26.33
C GLY A 152 -10.62 5.28 24.83
N ASP A 153 -11.83 5.49 24.33
CA ASP A 153 -12.11 5.85 22.94
C ASP A 153 -11.19 6.97 22.44
N ILE A 154 -10.39 6.66 21.42
CA ILE A 154 -9.59 7.65 20.70
C ILE A 154 -10.55 8.41 19.78
N GLY A 155 -11.31 9.32 20.36
CA GLY A 155 -12.26 10.20 19.69
C GLY A 155 -12.13 11.63 20.22
N ALA A 156 -11.94 12.55 19.27
CA ALA A 156 -11.86 14.01 19.39
C ALA A 156 -10.51 14.61 19.82
N GLU A 157 -9.81 15.19 18.84
CA GLU A 157 -8.89 16.30 19.11
C GLU A 157 -9.71 17.51 19.65
N PRO A 158 -9.22 18.23 20.68
CA PRO A 158 -9.83 19.48 21.07
C PRO A 158 -9.38 20.59 20.12
N ASN A 159 -10.35 21.24 19.49
CA ASN A 159 -10.17 22.55 18.86
C ASN A 159 -9.78 23.57 19.93
N THR A 160 -8.55 24.10 19.88
CA THR A 160 -8.21 25.50 20.19
C THR A 160 -6.91 25.88 19.51
#